data_AF-A0AAV7C5Y9-F1
#
_entry.id   AF-A0AAV7C5Y9-F1
#
_cell.length_a   1.000
_cell.length_b   1.000
_cell.length_c   1.000
_cell.angle_alpha   90.00
_cell.angle_beta   90.00
_cell.angle_gamma   90.00
#
_symmetry.space_group_name_H-M   'P 1'
#
loop_
_entity.id
_entity.type
_entity.pdbx_description
1 polymer ?
#
loop_
_entity_poly.entity_id
_entity_poly.type
_entity_poly.pdbx_seq_one_letter_code
_entity_poly.pdbx_strand_id
1 'polypeptide(L)'
;MDNTRRPISEYEKCSWARVPSHAVMCVNDEAKAKAITDFLLQAQSKSDCKLFDSSHGKDLMFKDSAKSLIPIPFKVDAAMYLGKELTDAIKAISTGVEEPPKDKIRWCTQSKEEKSKCDTWTIASEGAIECVEASLAEECITKILKGDADAVTLDGGYLYTAGVCGLIPAMAEIYDADKCKGTGTAAGSYYAVAVVKASDKTISWNNLKDKKSCHTGVERTAGWVIPAGHIKKEHGICDLSTYFKESCAPGANVTSSLCKLCAGDQKSLEDTKCSANNKELYYGYHGAIRCLVEKGDVAFVKDATIFEAIKDAPDWLKNKKLDDYRLLCRDGSIRPVTEYKDCHLALVPSHVVATTPTRRDVVVRILKEQQRLYGRKDDKSFQFFNMFDSAGLRDLLFKSTTQCLREVTVSNMNDYLGQEYLDAVSSLSSCAQSELLKACTFHTCKPSLKV
;
A
#
# COMPACT_ATOMS: atom_id res chain seq x y z
N MET A 1 4.61 9.61 -33.36
CA MET A 1 4.24 9.00 -34.66
C MET A 1 5.51 8.93 -35.52
N ASP A 2 5.69 7.87 -36.31
CA ASP A 2 6.93 7.63 -37.06
C ASP A 2 6.91 8.20 -38.49
N ASN A 3 5.83 8.88 -38.88
CA ASN A 3 5.61 9.47 -40.21
C ASN A 3 5.75 8.46 -41.38
N THR A 4 5.48 7.18 -41.12
CA THR A 4 5.53 6.12 -42.14
C THR A 4 4.13 5.60 -42.52
N ARG A 5 4.07 4.82 -43.61
CA ARG A 5 2.88 4.06 -44.02
C ARG A 5 3.19 2.57 -43.91
N ARG A 6 2.23 1.77 -43.45
CA ARG A 6 2.36 0.31 -43.30
C ARG A 6 1.07 -0.40 -43.76
N PRO A 7 1.14 -1.71 -44.10
CA PRO A 7 -0.04 -2.52 -44.39
C PRO A 7 -1.03 -2.54 -43.21
N ILE A 8 -2.34 -2.65 -43.49
CA ILE A 8 -3.40 -2.68 -42.45
C ILE A 8 -3.21 -3.84 -41.46
N SER A 9 -2.67 -4.96 -41.91
CA SER A 9 -2.35 -6.11 -41.05
C SER A 9 -1.32 -5.80 -39.97
N GLU A 10 -0.55 -4.71 -40.09
CA GLU A 10 0.44 -4.27 -39.11
C GLU A 10 -0.13 -3.24 -38.12
N TYR A 11 -1.45 -3.18 -37.93
CA TYR A 11 -2.10 -2.20 -37.05
C TYR A 11 -1.52 -2.18 -35.63
N GLU A 12 -1.04 -3.31 -35.10
CA GLU A 12 -0.42 -3.40 -33.77
C GLU A 12 0.89 -2.59 -33.65
N LYS A 13 1.61 -2.44 -34.76
CA LYS A 13 2.84 -1.64 -34.85
C LYS A 13 2.60 -0.26 -35.46
N CYS A 14 1.38 -0.03 -35.98
CA CYS A 14 0.99 1.13 -36.76
C CYS A 14 -0.37 1.68 -36.31
N SER A 15 -0.48 2.07 -35.05
CA SER A 15 -1.70 2.67 -34.47
C SER A 15 -1.39 4.02 -33.85
N TRP A 16 -2.38 4.92 -33.82
CA TRP A 16 -2.25 6.19 -33.08
C TRP A 16 -2.28 6.00 -31.57
N ALA A 17 -3.14 5.10 -31.09
CA ALA A 17 -3.24 4.73 -29.70
C ALA A 17 -3.89 3.36 -29.57
N ARG A 18 -3.63 2.69 -28.45
CA ARG A 18 -4.41 1.55 -28.00
C ARG A 18 -5.44 2.07 -26.99
N VAL A 19 -6.71 1.82 -27.26
CA VAL A 19 -7.82 2.33 -26.42
C VAL A 19 -8.59 1.18 -25.76
N PRO A 20 -9.21 1.42 -24.59
CA PRO A 20 -10.11 0.47 -23.96
C PRO A 20 -11.32 0.15 -24.86
N SER A 21 -11.87 -1.06 -24.73
CA SER A 21 -13.09 -1.47 -25.44
C SER A 21 -14.32 -0.69 -24.94
N HIS A 22 -15.44 -0.76 -25.67
CA HIS A 22 -16.72 -0.28 -25.14
C HIS A 22 -17.09 -1.01 -23.84
N ALA A 23 -17.78 -0.31 -22.93
CA ALA A 23 -18.24 -0.85 -21.65
C ALA A 23 -19.72 -0.55 -21.45
N VAL A 24 -20.42 -1.46 -20.75
CA VAL A 24 -21.77 -1.21 -20.25
C VAL A 24 -21.65 -0.38 -18.97
N MET A 25 -22.35 0.74 -18.91
CA MET A 25 -22.35 1.62 -17.75
C MET A 25 -23.64 1.48 -16.95
N CYS A 26 -23.53 1.63 -15.64
CA CYS A 26 -24.67 1.76 -14.74
C CYS A 26 -24.39 2.83 -13.69
N VAL A 27 -25.42 3.17 -12.91
CA VAL A 27 -25.23 3.99 -11.70
C VAL A 27 -24.29 3.28 -10.73
N ASN A 28 -23.57 4.05 -9.91
CA ASN A 28 -22.65 3.51 -8.90
C ASN A 28 -23.43 2.86 -7.74
N ASP A 29 -23.92 1.66 -7.98
CA ASP A 29 -24.75 0.85 -7.08
C ASP A 29 -24.36 -0.62 -7.28
N GLU A 30 -23.80 -1.24 -6.24
CA GLU A 30 -23.24 -2.59 -6.31
C GLU A 30 -24.29 -3.65 -6.64
N ALA A 31 -25.50 -3.52 -6.07
CA ALA A 31 -26.58 -4.47 -6.31
C ALA A 31 -27.08 -4.40 -7.75
N LYS A 32 -27.23 -3.19 -8.30
CA LYS A 32 -27.61 -2.98 -9.71
C LYS A 32 -26.51 -3.44 -10.66
N ALA A 33 -25.25 -3.09 -10.38
CA ALA A 33 -24.10 -3.53 -11.17
C ALA A 33 -24.05 -5.06 -11.24
N LYS A 34 -24.26 -5.72 -10.09
CA LYS A 34 -24.35 -7.18 -10.02
C LYS A 34 -25.53 -7.74 -10.82
N ALA A 35 -26.73 -7.19 -10.66
CA ALA A 35 -27.90 -7.65 -11.39
C ALA A 35 -27.74 -7.53 -12.92
N ILE A 36 -27.19 -6.42 -13.40
CA ILE A 36 -26.88 -6.20 -14.82
C ILE A 36 -25.82 -7.21 -15.30
N THR A 37 -24.77 -7.41 -14.51
CA THR A 37 -23.71 -8.37 -14.82
C THR A 37 -24.26 -9.79 -14.93
N ASP A 38 -25.04 -10.24 -13.95
CA ASP A 38 -25.65 -11.57 -13.93
C ASP A 38 -26.56 -11.77 -15.15
N PHE A 39 -27.38 -10.77 -15.49
CA PHE A 39 -28.22 -10.79 -16.68
C PHE A 39 -27.42 -10.92 -17.97
N LEU A 40 -26.36 -10.12 -18.15
CA LEU A 40 -25.53 -10.14 -19.36
C LEU A 40 -24.71 -11.43 -19.49
N LEU A 41 -24.22 -11.99 -18.39
CA LEU A 41 -23.55 -13.30 -18.40
C LEU A 41 -24.52 -14.42 -18.77
N GLN A 42 -25.76 -14.37 -18.25
CA GLN A 42 -26.79 -15.33 -18.61
C GLN A 42 -27.26 -15.17 -20.06
N ALA A 43 -27.34 -13.95 -20.59
CA ALA A 43 -27.71 -13.70 -21.98
C ALA A 43 -26.69 -14.30 -22.94
N GLN A 44 -25.39 -14.13 -22.64
CA GLN A 44 -24.29 -14.66 -23.44
C GLN A 44 -24.19 -16.19 -23.45
N SER A 45 -24.68 -16.88 -22.41
CA SER A 45 -24.62 -18.34 -22.34
C SER A 45 -25.72 -19.04 -23.15
N LYS A 46 -26.71 -18.30 -23.64
CA LYS A 46 -27.82 -18.84 -24.44
C LYS A 46 -27.47 -18.82 -25.93
N SER A 47 -27.44 -20.00 -26.56
CA SER A 47 -27.18 -20.16 -28.00
C SER A 47 -28.14 -19.38 -28.89
N ASP A 48 -29.38 -19.24 -28.45
CA ASP A 48 -30.46 -18.62 -29.24
C ASP A 48 -30.43 -17.08 -29.14
N CYS A 49 -29.62 -16.54 -28.23
CA CYS A 49 -29.42 -15.11 -28.06
C CYS A 49 -28.12 -14.68 -28.75
N LYS A 50 -28.25 -14.14 -29.97
CA LYS A 50 -27.09 -13.60 -30.68
C LYS A 50 -26.77 -12.17 -30.24
N LEU A 51 -26.17 -12.03 -29.05
CA LEU A 51 -25.95 -10.73 -28.41
C LEU A 51 -25.02 -9.78 -29.21
N PHE A 52 -24.11 -10.34 -30.01
CA PHE A 52 -23.12 -9.60 -30.80
C PHE A 52 -23.33 -9.76 -32.32
N ASP A 53 -24.55 -10.06 -32.77
CA ASP A 53 -24.91 -10.16 -34.20
C ASP A 53 -26.12 -9.28 -34.48
N SER A 54 -25.97 -8.32 -35.40
CA SER A 54 -27.02 -7.36 -35.75
C SER A 54 -27.64 -7.70 -37.11
N SER A 55 -28.77 -8.42 -37.14
CA SER A 55 -29.47 -8.73 -38.40
C SER A 55 -30.14 -7.52 -39.07
N HIS A 56 -30.43 -6.47 -38.31
CA HIS A 56 -31.17 -5.28 -38.75
C HIS A 56 -30.29 -4.03 -38.95
N GLY A 57 -28.97 -4.17 -38.85
CA GLY A 57 -28.05 -3.03 -38.89
C GLY A 57 -26.61 -3.45 -38.58
N LYS A 58 -25.80 -2.52 -38.10
CA LYS A 58 -24.46 -2.81 -37.58
C LYS A 58 -24.33 -2.24 -36.18
N ASP A 59 -23.59 -2.94 -35.32
CA ASP A 59 -23.24 -2.52 -33.97
C ASP A 59 -24.49 -2.12 -33.13
N LEU A 60 -25.60 -2.85 -33.24
CA LEU A 60 -26.84 -2.56 -32.51
C LEU A 60 -26.73 -3.04 -31.05
N MET A 61 -26.82 -2.10 -30.11
CA MET A 61 -26.54 -2.28 -28.66
C MET A 61 -25.07 -2.60 -28.34
N PHE A 62 -24.50 -3.62 -28.98
CA PHE A 62 -23.11 -4.04 -28.81
C PHE A 62 -22.38 -4.03 -30.15
N LYS A 63 -21.05 -3.92 -30.09
CA LYS A 63 -20.17 -4.11 -31.25
C LYS A 63 -20.36 -5.52 -31.83
N ASP A 64 -20.59 -5.63 -33.14
CA ASP A 64 -20.71 -6.94 -33.82
C ASP A 64 -19.39 -7.73 -33.78
N SER A 65 -18.27 -7.03 -33.62
CA SER A 65 -16.94 -7.63 -33.45
C SER A 65 -16.69 -8.19 -32.05
N ALA A 66 -17.54 -7.90 -31.07
CA ALA A 66 -17.38 -8.38 -29.70
C ALA A 66 -17.51 -9.91 -29.64
N LYS A 67 -16.74 -10.54 -28.76
CA LYS A 67 -16.76 -11.99 -28.54
C LYS A 67 -17.38 -12.38 -27.21
N SER A 68 -17.26 -11.50 -26.23
CA SER A 68 -17.80 -11.66 -24.89
C SER A 68 -17.81 -10.32 -24.16
N LEU A 69 -18.65 -10.21 -23.15
CA LEU A 69 -18.60 -9.21 -22.10
C LEU A 69 -17.99 -9.87 -20.87
N ILE A 70 -17.00 -9.22 -20.29
CA ILE A 70 -16.36 -9.64 -19.04
C ILE A 70 -16.77 -8.70 -17.90
N PRO A 71 -17.00 -9.20 -16.68
CA PRO A 71 -17.30 -8.36 -15.54
C PRO A 71 -16.14 -7.41 -15.22
N ILE A 72 -16.45 -6.13 -15.04
CA ILE A 72 -15.48 -5.12 -14.60
C ILE A 72 -15.44 -5.13 -13.05
N PRO A 73 -14.26 -5.16 -12.41
CA PRO A 73 -14.17 -5.05 -10.96
C PRO A 73 -14.83 -3.77 -10.43
N PHE A 74 -15.56 -3.85 -9.33
CA PHE A 74 -16.40 -2.75 -8.84
C PHE A 74 -15.62 -1.46 -8.52
N LYS A 75 -14.35 -1.56 -8.14
CA LYS A 75 -13.48 -0.39 -7.89
C LYS A 75 -13.07 0.38 -9.16
N VAL A 76 -13.28 -0.17 -10.36
CA VAL A 76 -12.92 0.51 -11.62
C VAL A 76 -13.99 1.53 -11.96
N ASP A 77 -13.65 2.81 -11.88
CA ASP A 77 -14.48 3.89 -12.40
C ASP A 77 -14.09 4.29 -13.83
N ALA A 78 -14.77 5.29 -14.39
CA ALA A 78 -14.54 5.74 -15.76
C ALA A 78 -13.08 6.20 -15.99
N ALA A 79 -12.48 6.94 -15.05
CA ALA A 79 -11.11 7.42 -15.19
C ALA A 79 -10.09 6.26 -15.16
N MET A 80 -10.30 5.28 -14.27
CA MET A 80 -9.47 4.09 -14.21
C MET A 80 -9.62 3.22 -15.46
N TYR A 81 -10.85 3.04 -15.96
CA TYR A 81 -11.13 2.25 -17.15
C TYR A 81 -10.53 2.88 -18.41
N LEU A 82 -10.64 4.22 -18.54
CA LEU A 82 -10.08 4.95 -19.68
C LEU A 82 -8.55 5.01 -19.64
N GLY A 83 -7.97 4.99 -18.44
CA GLY A 83 -6.54 5.23 -18.23
C GLY A 83 -6.18 6.71 -18.28
N LYS A 84 -5.02 7.05 -17.73
CA LYS A 84 -4.59 8.44 -17.54
C LYS A 84 -4.37 9.15 -18.87
N GLU A 85 -3.70 8.50 -19.81
CA GLU A 85 -3.32 9.09 -21.10
C GLU A 85 -4.57 9.51 -21.91
N LEU A 86 -5.59 8.65 -21.96
CA LEU A 86 -6.83 8.95 -22.67
C LEU A 86 -7.67 9.99 -21.92
N THR A 87 -7.73 9.90 -20.58
CA THR A 87 -8.42 10.88 -19.75
C THR A 87 -7.83 12.28 -19.92
N ASP A 88 -6.50 12.38 -19.91
CA ASP A 88 -5.79 13.65 -20.12
C ASP A 88 -6.03 14.19 -21.53
N ALA A 89 -6.02 13.33 -22.56
CA ALA A 89 -6.33 13.73 -23.93
C ALA A 89 -7.76 14.28 -24.06
N ILE A 90 -8.75 13.64 -23.42
CA ILE A 90 -10.13 14.11 -23.41
C ILE A 90 -10.25 15.45 -22.68
N LYS A 91 -9.62 15.57 -21.49
CA LYS A 91 -9.59 16.81 -20.72
C LYS A 91 -8.98 17.95 -21.54
N ALA A 92 -7.83 17.70 -22.16
CA ALA A 92 -7.14 18.67 -23.00
C ALA A 92 -8.01 19.21 -24.14
N ILE A 93 -8.87 18.38 -24.73
CA ILE A 93 -9.84 18.81 -25.77
C ILE A 93 -10.94 19.66 -25.16
N SER A 94 -11.45 19.31 -23.97
CA SER A 94 -12.59 19.98 -23.34
C SER A 94 -12.25 21.32 -22.67
N THR A 95 -11.09 21.41 -22.02
CA THR A 95 -10.71 22.54 -21.16
C THR A 95 -9.41 23.22 -21.59
N GLY A 96 -8.74 22.72 -22.63
CA GLY A 96 -7.40 23.14 -23.02
C GLY A 96 -6.29 22.35 -22.32
N VAL A 97 -5.07 22.45 -22.85
CA VAL A 97 -3.88 21.77 -22.30
C VAL A 97 -3.38 22.52 -21.07
N GLU A 98 -3.57 21.95 -19.88
CA GLU A 98 -2.87 22.37 -18.68
C GLU A 98 -1.75 21.35 -18.37
N GLU A 99 -0.49 21.77 -18.51
CA GLU A 99 0.63 20.96 -18.01
C GLU A 99 0.60 20.94 -16.47
N PRO A 100 0.81 19.77 -15.83
CA PRO A 100 0.94 19.73 -14.38
C PRO A 100 2.08 20.64 -13.91
N PRO A 101 1.90 21.43 -12.84
CA PRO A 101 2.93 22.35 -12.34
C PRO A 101 4.25 21.64 -12.07
N LYS A 102 5.37 22.19 -12.56
CA LYS A 102 6.70 21.58 -12.40
C LYS A 102 7.33 21.91 -11.05
N ASP A 103 6.88 22.96 -10.40
CA ASP A 103 7.38 23.56 -9.15
C ASP A 103 6.58 23.13 -7.91
N LYS A 104 5.51 22.35 -8.09
CA LYS A 104 4.60 21.95 -7.02
C LYS A 104 4.19 20.48 -7.14
N ILE A 105 3.96 19.83 -5.99
CA ILE A 105 3.37 18.48 -5.91
C ILE A 105 2.15 18.45 -4.97
N ARG A 106 1.14 17.68 -5.35
CA ARG A 106 -0.01 17.34 -4.52
C ARG A 106 0.28 16.05 -3.74
N TRP A 107 0.55 16.18 -2.47
CA TRP A 107 0.79 15.10 -1.53
C TRP A 107 -0.53 14.49 -1.05
N CYS A 108 -0.70 13.18 -1.19
CA CYS A 108 -1.87 12.50 -0.67
C CYS A 108 -1.65 12.06 0.79
N THR A 109 -2.61 12.38 1.65
CA THR A 109 -2.61 12.02 3.07
C THR A 109 -3.64 10.94 3.36
N GLN A 110 -3.33 10.05 4.29
CA GLN A 110 -4.13 8.85 4.58
C GLN A 110 -5.00 8.99 5.84
N SER A 111 -4.98 10.16 6.49
CA SER A 111 -5.87 10.49 7.62
C SER A 111 -6.01 12.00 7.78
N LYS A 112 -6.97 12.42 8.64
CA LYS A 112 -7.16 13.83 9.03
C LYS A 112 -5.94 14.41 9.75
N GLU A 113 -5.29 13.60 10.59
CA GLU A 113 -4.08 14.00 11.31
C GLU A 113 -2.90 14.18 10.36
N GLU A 114 -2.75 13.29 9.37
CA GLU A 114 -1.77 13.47 8.29
C GLU A 114 -2.08 14.73 7.47
N LYS A 115 -3.35 14.97 7.13
CA LYS A 115 -3.80 16.17 6.43
C LYS A 115 -3.42 17.44 7.19
N SER A 116 -3.69 17.49 8.50
CA SER A 116 -3.30 18.62 9.36
C SER A 116 -1.79 18.88 9.36
N LYS A 117 -0.96 17.82 9.44
CA LYS A 117 0.50 17.96 9.35
C LYS A 117 0.93 18.44 7.95
N CYS A 118 0.29 17.91 6.91
CA CYS A 118 0.56 18.29 5.52
C CYS A 118 0.17 19.75 5.24
N ASP A 119 -0.92 20.24 5.81
CA ASP A 119 -1.33 21.64 5.66
C ASP A 119 -0.31 22.60 6.30
N THR A 120 0.29 22.18 7.42
CA THR A 120 1.44 22.90 8.00
C THR A 120 2.65 22.86 7.06
N TRP A 121 2.89 21.72 6.40
CA TRP A 121 3.93 21.59 5.39
C TRP A 121 3.68 22.48 4.16
N THR A 122 2.42 22.63 3.74
CA THR A 122 2.01 23.51 2.62
C THR A 122 2.45 24.95 2.89
N ILE A 123 2.16 25.45 4.10
CA ILE A 123 2.59 26.79 4.55
C ILE A 123 4.12 26.86 4.57
N ALA A 124 4.79 25.85 5.14
CA ALA A 124 6.24 25.85 5.23
C ALA A 124 6.92 25.86 3.86
N SER A 125 6.38 25.08 2.93
CA SER A 125 6.92 24.91 1.58
C SER A 125 6.64 26.08 0.63
N GLU A 126 5.96 27.12 1.09
CA GLU A 126 5.51 28.26 0.28
C GLU A 126 4.70 27.81 -0.96
N GLY A 127 3.90 26.75 -0.80
CA GLY A 127 3.05 26.20 -1.87
C GLY A 127 3.71 25.17 -2.79
N ALA A 128 4.98 24.81 -2.58
CA ALA A 128 5.62 23.72 -3.31
C ALA A 128 5.00 22.34 -2.99
N ILE A 129 4.35 22.22 -1.83
CA ILE A 129 3.53 21.07 -1.42
C ILE A 129 2.08 21.53 -1.25
N GLU A 130 1.15 20.78 -1.81
CA GLU A 130 -0.28 20.87 -1.50
C GLU A 130 -0.81 19.54 -1.05
N CYS A 131 -1.92 19.52 -0.30
CA CYS A 131 -2.36 18.31 0.39
C CYS A 131 -3.74 17.86 -0.05
N VAL A 132 -3.85 16.60 -0.46
CA VAL A 132 -5.09 15.93 -0.86
C VAL A 132 -5.42 14.87 0.18
N GLU A 133 -6.61 14.97 0.79
CA GLU A 133 -7.04 14.00 1.79
C GLU A 133 -7.63 12.75 1.14
N ALA A 134 -7.25 11.59 1.70
CA ALA A 134 -7.84 10.29 1.48
C ALA A 134 -7.99 9.58 2.84
N SER A 135 -8.76 8.49 2.86
CA SER A 135 -9.02 7.72 4.08
C SER A 135 -8.13 6.49 4.22
N LEU A 136 -7.47 6.06 3.13
CA LEU A 136 -6.67 4.83 3.04
C LEU A 136 -5.57 4.94 1.97
N ALA A 137 -4.52 4.10 2.10
CA ALA A 137 -3.42 4.01 1.14
C ALA A 137 -3.89 3.72 -0.30
N GLU A 138 -4.82 2.77 -0.48
CA GLU A 138 -5.37 2.41 -1.79
C GLU A 138 -6.12 3.57 -2.46
N GLU A 139 -6.77 4.42 -1.67
CA GLU A 139 -7.44 5.61 -2.18
C GLU A 139 -6.41 6.64 -2.66
N CYS A 140 -5.28 6.81 -1.95
CA CYS A 140 -4.18 7.63 -2.44
C CYS A 140 -3.58 7.09 -3.75
N ILE A 141 -3.36 5.77 -3.86
CA ILE A 141 -2.91 5.16 -5.12
C ILE A 141 -3.91 5.50 -6.24
N THR A 142 -5.20 5.31 -5.98
CA THR A 142 -6.28 5.61 -6.94
C THR A 142 -6.29 7.08 -7.37
N LYS A 143 -6.17 8.03 -6.42
CA LYS A 143 -6.09 9.47 -6.71
C LYS A 143 -4.85 9.82 -7.54
N ILE A 144 -3.72 9.17 -7.31
CA ILE A 144 -2.51 9.39 -8.12
C ILE A 144 -2.70 8.87 -9.54
N LEU A 145 -3.30 7.69 -9.72
CA LEU A 145 -3.59 7.12 -11.05
C LEU A 145 -4.54 8.02 -11.85
N LYS A 146 -5.52 8.64 -11.18
CA LYS A 146 -6.48 9.59 -11.79
C LYS A 146 -5.88 10.98 -12.04
N GLY A 147 -4.69 11.25 -11.50
CA GLY A 147 -4.06 12.56 -11.58
C GLY A 147 -4.64 13.60 -10.62
N ASP A 148 -5.34 13.19 -9.56
CA ASP A 148 -5.85 14.07 -8.49
C ASP A 148 -4.79 14.34 -7.40
N ALA A 149 -3.81 13.46 -7.28
CA ALA A 149 -2.63 13.60 -6.43
C ALA A 149 -1.36 13.23 -7.22
N ASP A 150 -0.18 13.56 -6.69
CA ASP A 150 1.11 13.33 -7.36
C ASP A 150 1.99 12.32 -6.61
N ALA A 151 1.96 12.29 -5.28
CA ALA A 151 2.83 11.43 -4.49
C ALA A 151 2.19 11.04 -3.14
N VAL A 152 2.62 9.90 -2.61
CA VAL A 152 2.26 9.39 -1.28
C VAL A 152 3.38 8.50 -0.74
N THR A 153 3.61 8.51 0.58
CA THR A 153 4.48 7.52 1.22
C THR A 153 3.70 6.23 1.47
N LEU A 154 4.20 5.10 0.98
CA LEU A 154 3.60 3.78 1.13
C LEU A 154 4.50 2.83 1.93
N ASP A 155 3.85 2.02 2.78
CA ASP A 155 4.43 0.81 3.38
C ASP A 155 4.67 -0.23 2.27
N GLY A 156 5.69 -1.08 2.43
CA GLY A 156 6.02 -2.17 1.49
C GLY A 156 4.80 -2.99 1.06
N GLY A 157 3.84 -3.16 1.97
CA GLY A 157 2.54 -3.81 1.79
C GLY A 157 1.75 -3.35 0.58
N TYR A 158 1.76 -2.04 0.34
CA TYR A 158 1.03 -1.41 -0.75
C TYR A 158 1.89 -1.20 -1.99
N LEU A 159 3.21 -1.36 -1.88
CA LEU A 159 4.13 -1.14 -3.00
C LEU A 159 3.88 -2.14 -4.12
N TYR A 160 3.64 -3.41 -3.82
CA TYR A 160 3.34 -4.38 -4.87
C TYR A 160 2.12 -3.96 -5.69
N THR A 161 1.00 -3.66 -5.03
CA THR A 161 -0.22 -3.19 -5.70
C THR A 161 0.02 -1.88 -6.45
N ALA A 162 0.68 -0.91 -5.83
CA ALA A 162 1.03 0.36 -6.47
C ALA A 162 1.87 0.16 -7.75
N GLY A 163 2.84 -0.75 -7.69
CA GLY A 163 3.68 -1.15 -8.83
C GLY A 163 2.90 -1.78 -9.96
N VAL A 164 2.01 -2.73 -9.64
CA VAL A 164 1.10 -3.36 -10.62
C VAL A 164 0.17 -2.32 -11.26
N CYS A 165 -0.26 -1.32 -10.51
CA CYS A 165 -1.06 -0.20 -11.01
C CYS A 165 -0.25 0.82 -11.85
N GLY A 166 1.08 0.68 -11.94
CA GLY A 166 1.93 1.56 -12.76
C GLY A 166 2.60 2.71 -12.00
N LEU A 167 2.53 2.74 -10.66
CA LEU A 167 3.35 3.66 -9.86
C LEU A 167 4.77 3.13 -9.72
N ILE A 168 5.72 4.03 -9.53
CA ILE A 168 7.14 3.73 -9.38
C ILE A 168 7.70 4.35 -8.10
N PRO A 169 8.78 3.78 -7.53
CA PRO A 169 9.42 4.36 -6.36
C PRO A 169 10.24 5.60 -6.75
N ALA A 170 10.05 6.70 -6.02
CA ALA A 170 10.83 7.93 -6.20
C ALA A 170 11.93 8.08 -5.14
N MET A 171 11.55 8.00 -3.87
CA MET A 171 12.48 8.13 -2.75
C MET A 171 12.14 7.14 -1.63
N ALA A 172 13.14 6.60 -0.95
CA ALA A 172 12.99 5.65 0.14
C ALA A 172 13.31 6.28 1.49
N GLU A 173 12.56 5.92 2.53
CA GLU A 173 12.88 6.26 3.92
C GLU A 173 14.10 5.47 4.40
N ILE A 174 15.08 6.20 4.93
CA ILE A 174 16.27 5.62 5.56
C ILE A 174 16.16 5.82 7.06
N TYR A 175 16.23 4.73 7.81
CA TYR A 175 16.14 4.75 9.28
C TYR A 175 17.50 4.74 9.98
N ASP A 176 18.58 4.54 9.23
CA ASP A 176 19.96 4.52 9.71
C ASP A 176 20.70 5.79 9.27
N ALA A 177 21.16 6.58 10.23
CA ALA A 177 21.79 7.88 9.97
C ALA A 177 23.10 7.74 9.18
N ASP A 178 23.82 6.63 9.34
CA ASP A 178 25.07 6.40 8.61
C ASP A 178 24.81 6.17 7.12
N LYS A 179 23.66 5.57 6.79
CA LYS A 179 23.21 5.38 5.40
C LYS A 179 22.74 6.68 4.74
N CYS A 180 22.54 7.76 5.48
CA CYS A 180 22.21 9.07 4.92
C CYS A 180 23.42 9.80 4.33
N LYS A 181 24.64 9.47 4.77
CA LYS A 181 25.88 10.16 4.38
C LYS A 181 26.56 9.57 3.13
N GLY A 182 26.05 8.46 2.60
CA GLY A 182 26.63 7.78 1.43
C GLY A 182 26.27 8.43 0.09
N THR A 183 27.19 8.38 -0.87
CA THR A 183 26.92 8.71 -2.29
C THR A 183 26.26 7.56 -3.06
N GLY A 184 26.21 6.36 -2.47
CA GLY A 184 25.69 5.13 -3.09
C GLY A 184 24.18 4.91 -2.95
N THR A 185 23.65 4.00 -3.77
CA THR A 185 22.24 3.57 -3.80
C THR A 185 21.91 2.67 -2.61
N ALA A 186 21.66 3.25 -1.44
CA ALA A 186 21.12 2.47 -0.33
C ALA A 186 19.60 2.33 -0.52
N ALA A 187 19.15 1.14 -0.94
CA ALA A 187 17.78 0.74 -0.67
C ALA A 187 17.62 0.71 0.85
N GLY A 188 16.74 1.56 1.38
CA GLY A 188 16.38 1.45 2.79
C GLY A 188 15.82 0.04 3.02
N SER A 189 16.23 -0.59 4.11
CA SER A 189 15.74 -1.91 4.48
C SER A 189 15.64 -2.01 6.00
N TYR A 190 14.71 -2.83 6.46
CA TYR A 190 14.53 -3.15 7.88
C TYR A 190 14.18 -4.63 8.02
N TYR A 191 14.30 -5.17 9.22
CA TYR A 191 14.01 -6.58 9.48
C TYR A 191 12.59 -6.73 10.02
N ALA A 192 11.77 -7.54 9.37
CA ALA A 192 10.48 -7.94 9.91
C ALA A 192 10.69 -9.00 10.99
N VAL A 193 10.18 -8.78 12.20
CA VAL A 193 10.41 -9.65 13.36
C VAL A 193 9.12 -10.00 14.09
N ALA A 194 9.12 -11.14 14.76
CA ALA A 194 8.07 -11.57 15.70
C ALA A 194 8.57 -11.39 17.13
N VAL A 195 7.96 -10.46 17.88
CA VAL A 195 8.34 -10.12 19.25
C VAL A 195 7.39 -10.78 20.24
N VAL A 196 7.93 -11.38 21.29
CA VAL A 196 7.18 -12.01 22.39
C VAL A 196 7.69 -11.52 23.74
N LYS A 197 6.91 -11.75 24.80
CA LYS A 197 7.32 -11.49 26.18
C LYS A 197 8.29 -12.57 26.65
N ALA A 198 9.44 -12.19 27.22
CA ALA A 198 10.44 -13.12 27.75
C ALA A 198 9.92 -14.00 28.89
N SER A 199 8.84 -13.56 29.57
CA SER A 199 8.18 -14.32 30.63
C SER A 199 7.49 -15.59 30.14
N ASP A 200 7.04 -15.62 28.88
CA ASP A 200 6.43 -16.80 28.28
C ASP A 200 7.48 -17.61 27.52
N LYS A 201 7.91 -18.73 28.13
CA LYS A 201 8.88 -19.66 27.53
C LYS A 201 8.22 -20.76 26.70
N THR A 202 6.89 -20.78 26.64
CA THR A 202 6.14 -21.82 25.94
C THR A 202 5.90 -21.48 24.48
N ILE A 203 5.98 -20.21 24.11
CA ILE A 203 5.72 -19.74 22.75
C ILE A 203 6.97 -19.85 21.86
N SER A 204 6.80 -20.37 20.65
CA SER A 204 7.80 -20.44 19.59
C SER A 204 7.14 -20.24 18.23
N TRP A 205 7.94 -20.04 17.18
CA TRP A 205 7.39 -19.90 15.82
C TRP A 205 6.47 -21.07 15.43
N ASN A 206 6.85 -22.29 15.82
CA ASN A 206 6.17 -23.53 15.45
C ASN A 206 4.84 -23.77 16.19
N ASN A 207 4.50 -22.98 17.20
CA ASN A 207 3.27 -23.16 18.00
C ASN A 207 2.42 -21.89 18.14
N LEU A 208 2.52 -21.01 17.14
CA LEU A 208 1.73 -19.77 17.07
C LEU A 208 0.23 -20.00 16.84
N LYS A 209 -0.17 -21.19 16.39
CA LYS A 209 -1.58 -21.54 16.24
C LYS A 209 -2.31 -21.40 17.59
N ASP A 210 -3.51 -20.84 17.55
CA ASP A 210 -4.38 -20.59 18.70
C ASP A 210 -3.81 -19.60 19.76
N LYS A 211 -2.71 -18.92 19.45
CA LYS A 211 -2.17 -17.81 20.26
C LYS A 211 -2.86 -16.48 19.92
N LYS A 212 -2.64 -15.48 20.76
CA LYS A 212 -3.11 -14.10 20.55
C LYS A 212 -2.06 -13.29 19.80
N SER A 213 -2.43 -12.68 18.68
CA SER A 213 -1.49 -11.94 17.83
C SER A 213 -1.81 -10.45 17.69
N CYS A 214 -0.76 -9.65 17.52
CA CYS A 214 -0.83 -8.21 17.32
C CYS A 214 -0.13 -7.84 16.01
N HIS A 215 -0.86 -7.16 15.13
CA HIS A 215 -0.42 -6.83 13.78
C HIS A 215 -0.45 -5.31 13.58
N THR A 216 0.47 -4.77 12.78
CA THR A 216 0.50 -3.32 12.50
C THR A 216 -0.67 -2.83 11.66
N GLY A 217 -1.35 -3.75 10.97
CA GLY A 217 -2.47 -3.49 10.07
C GLY A 217 -2.50 -4.54 8.96
N VAL A 218 -3.70 -4.86 8.46
CA VAL A 218 -3.89 -5.73 7.29
C VAL A 218 -3.12 -5.15 6.09
N GLU A 219 -2.61 -6.03 5.24
CA GLU A 219 -1.80 -5.73 4.04
C GLU A 219 -0.42 -5.09 4.29
N ARG A 220 -0.07 -4.70 5.52
CA ARG A 220 1.26 -4.14 5.83
C ARG A 220 2.37 -5.19 5.78
N THR A 221 3.58 -4.76 5.48
CA THR A 221 4.75 -5.63 5.27
C THR A 221 5.06 -6.53 6.46
N ALA A 222 5.66 -5.97 7.52
CA ALA A 222 6.13 -6.75 8.66
C ALA A 222 4.99 -7.30 9.50
N GLY A 223 3.90 -6.54 9.61
CA GLY A 223 2.78 -6.88 10.46
C GLY A 223 1.81 -7.89 9.85
N TRP A 224 1.78 -8.07 8.53
CA TRP A 224 0.78 -8.92 7.87
C TRP A 224 1.34 -9.77 6.74
N VAL A 225 1.88 -9.16 5.69
CA VAL A 225 2.32 -9.86 4.47
C VAL A 225 3.39 -10.91 4.78
N ILE A 226 4.42 -10.55 5.54
CA ILE A 226 5.50 -11.49 5.90
C ILE A 226 4.98 -12.64 6.79
N PRO A 227 4.35 -12.39 7.95
CA PRO A 227 3.88 -13.50 8.79
C PRO A 227 2.79 -14.34 8.11
N ALA A 228 1.84 -13.73 7.40
CA ALA A 228 0.80 -14.47 6.68
C ALA A 228 1.39 -15.30 5.53
N GLY A 229 2.38 -14.77 4.81
CA GLY A 229 3.07 -15.47 3.73
C GLY A 229 3.78 -16.74 4.21
N HIS A 230 4.47 -16.66 5.36
CA HIS A 230 5.10 -17.83 5.99
C HIS A 230 4.08 -18.83 6.51
N ILE A 231 3.04 -18.38 7.25
CA ILE A 231 1.96 -19.26 7.74
C ILE A 231 1.27 -19.99 6.59
N LYS A 232 1.01 -19.30 5.48
CA LYS A 232 0.46 -19.92 4.28
C LYS A 232 1.41 -20.97 3.70
N LYS A 233 2.69 -20.65 3.56
CA LYS A 233 3.68 -21.56 2.98
C LYS A 233 3.85 -22.83 3.84
N GLU A 234 3.82 -22.69 5.15
CA GLU A 234 4.05 -23.78 6.11
C GLU A 234 2.79 -24.62 6.39
N HIS A 235 1.61 -24.00 6.39
CA HIS A 235 0.37 -24.65 6.83
C HIS A 235 -0.75 -24.67 5.77
N GLY A 236 -0.58 -23.99 4.63
CA GLY A 236 -1.63 -23.85 3.61
C GLY A 236 -2.80 -22.96 4.05
N ILE A 237 -2.66 -22.21 5.13
CA ILE A 237 -3.75 -21.40 5.71
C ILE A 237 -3.73 -19.99 5.14
N CYS A 238 -4.85 -19.59 4.54
CA CYS A 238 -5.06 -18.27 3.97
C CYS A 238 -5.67 -17.28 4.96
N ASP A 239 -6.61 -17.75 5.76
CA ASP A 239 -7.36 -16.92 6.70
C ASP A 239 -6.73 -17.00 8.08
N LEU A 240 -5.97 -15.96 8.44
CA LEU A 240 -5.37 -15.83 9.77
C LEU A 240 -6.40 -15.82 10.90
N SER A 241 -7.67 -15.51 10.62
CA SER A 241 -8.76 -15.58 11.60
C SER A 241 -9.02 -17.00 12.11
N THR A 242 -8.60 -18.01 11.35
CA THR A 242 -8.68 -19.44 11.67
C THR A 242 -7.37 -20.00 12.25
N TYR A 243 -6.27 -19.23 12.16
CA TYR A 243 -4.96 -19.63 12.67
C TYR A 243 -4.72 -19.12 14.09
N PHE A 244 -5.00 -17.83 14.33
CA PHE A 244 -4.89 -17.21 15.65
C PHE A 244 -6.25 -17.24 16.36
N LYS A 245 -6.21 -17.39 17.69
CA LYS A 245 -7.44 -17.46 18.50
C LYS A 245 -8.16 -16.11 18.55
N GLU A 246 -7.40 -15.05 18.78
CA GLU A 246 -7.85 -13.66 18.79
C GLU A 246 -6.69 -12.78 18.33
N SER A 247 -6.98 -11.73 17.57
CA SER A 247 -5.93 -10.79 17.16
C SER A 247 -6.38 -9.35 17.30
N CYS A 248 -5.42 -8.43 17.19
CA CYS A 248 -5.70 -7.11 16.64
C CYS A 248 -4.95 -6.95 15.32
N ALA A 249 -5.71 -6.93 14.23
CA ALA A 249 -5.25 -6.65 12.88
C ALA A 249 -6.11 -5.53 12.27
N PRO A 250 -5.75 -4.26 12.51
CA PRO A 250 -6.51 -3.11 12.02
C PRO A 250 -6.71 -3.16 10.49
N GLY A 251 -7.92 -2.86 10.03
CA GLY A 251 -8.35 -3.02 8.64
C GLY A 251 -9.07 -4.34 8.34
N ALA A 252 -9.07 -5.30 9.26
CA ALA A 252 -9.88 -6.51 9.14
C ALA A 252 -11.37 -6.24 9.40
N ASN A 253 -12.22 -7.24 9.09
CA ASN A 253 -13.64 -7.18 9.44
C ASN A 253 -13.82 -7.09 10.96
N VAL A 254 -14.53 -6.07 11.42
CA VAL A 254 -14.75 -5.75 12.85
C VAL A 254 -15.37 -6.92 13.64
N THR A 255 -16.18 -7.78 12.99
CA THR A 255 -16.80 -8.95 13.63
C THR A 255 -15.91 -10.19 13.67
N SER A 256 -14.77 -10.18 12.97
CA SER A 256 -13.81 -11.29 12.91
C SER A 256 -13.01 -11.45 14.20
N SER A 257 -12.46 -12.65 14.43
CA SER A 257 -11.46 -12.90 15.48
C SER A 257 -10.24 -11.97 15.37
N LEU A 258 -9.96 -11.48 14.15
CA LEU A 258 -8.87 -10.57 13.84
C LEU A 258 -8.99 -9.18 14.50
N CYS A 259 -10.19 -8.76 14.89
CA CYS A 259 -10.44 -7.46 15.53
C CYS A 259 -10.79 -7.58 17.02
N LYS A 260 -10.77 -8.79 17.61
CA LYS A 260 -11.21 -9.02 19.00
C LYS A 260 -10.36 -8.28 20.03
N LEU A 261 -9.04 -8.20 19.83
CA LEU A 261 -8.12 -7.56 20.77
C LEU A 261 -8.05 -6.03 20.59
N CYS A 262 -8.44 -5.51 19.42
CA CYS A 262 -8.37 -4.09 19.10
C CYS A 262 -9.17 -3.21 20.07
N ALA A 263 -8.72 -1.97 20.27
CA ALA A 263 -9.15 -1.12 21.38
C ALA A 263 -9.89 0.16 20.95
N GLY A 264 -9.89 0.52 19.66
CA GLY A 264 -10.41 1.80 19.18
C GLY A 264 -9.65 2.99 19.76
N ASP A 265 -10.30 4.15 19.83
CA ASP A 265 -9.74 5.41 20.36
C ASP A 265 -9.92 5.57 21.88
N GLN A 266 -10.37 4.50 22.58
CA GLN A 266 -10.74 4.45 24.00
C GLN A 266 -11.91 5.36 24.42
N LYS A 267 -12.48 6.17 23.52
CA LYS A 267 -13.59 7.10 23.78
C LYS A 267 -14.91 6.60 23.19
N SER A 268 -14.86 5.99 22.01
CA SER A 268 -15.98 5.35 21.30
C SER A 268 -15.48 4.06 20.64
N LEU A 269 -15.89 2.91 21.18
CA LEU A 269 -15.50 1.60 20.66
C LEU A 269 -16.17 1.24 19.34
N GLU A 270 -17.34 1.81 19.02
CA GLU A 270 -18.13 1.37 17.87
C GLU A 270 -17.59 1.89 16.53
N ASP A 271 -17.11 3.13 16.47
CA ASP A 271 -16.72 3.77 15.20
C ASP A 271 -15.23 3.67 14.87
N THR A 272 -14.38 3.37 15.86
CA THR A 272 -12.91 3.45 15.72
C THR A 272 -12.20 2.11 15.86
N LYS A 273 -12.86 1.10 16.43
CA LYS A 273 -12.26 -0.22 16.65
C LYS A 273 -11.85 -0.85 15.33
N CYS A 274 -10.61 -1.34 15.31
CA CYS A 274 -9.99 -1.98 14.15
C CYS A 274 -9.84 -1.07 12.91
N SER A 275 -9.94 0.25 13.08
CA SER A 275 -9.68 1.21 12.00
C SER A 275 -8.23 1.11 11.51
N ALA A 276 -8.00 1.08 10.20
CA ALA A 276 -6.67 1.05 9.59
C ALA A 276 -5.96 2.42 9.62
N ASN A 277 -6.06 3.16 10.73
CA ASN A 277 -5.47 4.47 10.93
C ASN A 277 -5.24 4.75 12.43
N ASN A 278 -4.68 5.92 12.73
CA ASN A 278 -4.27 6.30 14.09
C ASN A 278 -5.43 6.50 15.09
N LYS A 279 -6.69 6.35 14.68
CA LYS A 279 -7.83 6.30 15.62
C LYS A 279 -7.88 4.99 16.39
N GLU A 280 -7.33 3.91 15.85
CA GLU A 280 -7.17 2.64 16.57
C GLU A 280 -5.86 2.69 17.37
N LEU A 281 -5.97 2.54 18.68
CA LEU A 281 -4.83 2.60 19.59
C LEU A 281 -3.73 1.57 19.30
N TYR A 282 -4.12 0.39 18.80
CA TYR A 282 -3.19 -0.68 18.46
C TYR A 282 -2.74 -0.66 16.98
N TYR A 283 -3.03 0.41 16.24
CA TYR A 283 -2.58 0.59 14.87
C TYR A 283 -1.09 0.90 14.76
N GLY A 284 -0.48 0.40 13.68
CA GLY A 284 0.92 0.65 13.35
C GLY A 284 1.92 -0.07 14.24
N TYR A 285 3.20 0.26 14.08
CA TYR A 285 4.32 -0.42 14.75
C TYR A 285 4.24 -0.29 16.27
N HIS A 286 4.07 0.93 16.78
CA HIS A 286 3.99 1.19 18.21
C HIS A 286 2.71 0.61 18.83
N GLY A 287 1.57 0.72 18.14
CA GLY A 287 0.30 0.14 18.57
C GLY A 287 0.36 -1.39 18.68
N ALA A 288 1.04 -2.08 17.75
CA ALA A 288 1.22 -3.53 17.81
C ALA A 288 2.07 -3.97 19.03
N ILE A 289 3.14 -3.23 19.39
CA ILE A 289 3.88 -3.50 20.63
C ILE A 289 3.00 -3.23 21.87
N ARG A 290 2.20 -2.17 21.85
CA ARG A 290 1.25 -1.89 22.93
C ARG A 290 0.25 -3.03 23.12
N CYS A 291 -0.29 -3.55 22.02
CA CYS A 291 -1.15 -4.74 22.02
C CYS A 291 -0.45 -5.95 22.63
N LEU A 292 0.84 -6.22 22.32
CA LEU A 292 1.61 -7.32 22.92
C LEU A 292 1.73 -7.18 24.44
N VAL A 293 1.98 -5.96 24.90
CA VAL A 293 2.14 -5.67 26.32
C VAL A 293 0.82 -5.84 27.08
N GLU A 294 -0.28 -5.36 26.51
CA GLU A 294 -1.56 -5.29 27.20
C GLU A 294 -2.43 -6.55 27.02
N LYS A 295 -2.39 -7.24 25.86
CA LYS A 295 -3.36 -8.29 25.51
C LYS A 295 -2.82 -9.50 24.75
N GLY A 296 -1.82 -9.32 23.89
CA GLY A 296 -1.34 -10.34 22.95
C GLY A 296 -0.21 -11.21 23.49
N ASP A 297 0.10 -12.27 22.75
CA ASP A 297 1.21 -13.20 23.01
C ASP A 297 2.39 -12.92 22.08
N VAL A 298 2.12 -12.51 20.84
CA VAL A 298 3.12 -12.15 19.81
C VAL A 298 2.74 -10.85 19.09
N ALA A 299 3.73 -10.01 18.77
CA ALA A 299 3.57 -8.88 17.87
C ALA A 299 4.49 -8.99 16.65
N PHE A 300 3.96 -8.67 15.48
CA PHE A 300 4.71 -8.63 14.23
C PHE A 300 5.03 -7.18 13.85
N VAL A 301 6.31 -6.80 13.88
CA VAL A 301 6.78 -5.41 13.73
C VAL A 301 8.14 -5.35 13.02
N LYS A 302 8.70 -4.15 12.85
CA LYS A 302 10.12 -3.98 12.47
C LYS A 302 11.03 -4.13 13.69
N ASP A 303 12.27 -4.53 13.46
CA ASP A 303 13.33 -4.71 14.47
C ASP A 303 13.50 -3.49 15.39
N ALA A 304 13.54 -2.29 14.83
CA ALA A 304 13.77 -1.07 15.59
C ALA A 304 12.62 -0.69 16.55
N THR A 305 11.39 -1.21 16.34
CA THR A 305 10.19 -0.72 17.05
C THR A 305 10.27 -0.89 18.57
N ILE A 306 10.79 -2.02 19.06
CA ILE A 306 10.86 -2.25 20.51
C ILE A 306 11.91 -1.35 21.18
N PHE A 307 13.02 -1.08 20.51
CA PHE A 307 14.05 -0.15 20.97
C PHE A 307 13.51 1.27 21.09
N GLU A 308 12.75 1.71 20.08
CA GLU A 308 12.07 3.00 20.05
C GLU A 308 11.04 3.11 21.19
N ALA A 309 10.17 2.11 21.32
CA ALA A 309 9.11 2.14 22.32
C ALA A 309 9.66 2.16 23.76
N ILE A 310 10.72 1.40 24.04
CA ILE A 310 11.39 1.42 25.35
C ILE A 310 12.10 2.76 25.60
N LYS A 311 12.75 3.33 24.59
CA LYS A 311 13.41 4.64 24.70
C LYS A 311 12.43 5.77 25.01
N ASP A 312 11.27 5.75 24.36
CA ASP A 312 10.24 6.77 24.55
C ASP A 312 9.51 6.63 25.90
N ALA A 313 9.63 5.46 26.53
CA ALA A 313 9.12 5.15 27.86
C ALA A 313 7.70 5.67 28.15
N PRO A 314 6.69 5.41 27.27
CA PRO A 314 5.32 5.80 27.55
C PRO A 314 4.79 5.11 28.81
N ASP A 315 3.69 5.60 29.38
CA ASP A 315 3.18 5.10 30.66
C ASP A 315 2.96 3.58 30.70
N TRP A 316 2.52 2.97 29.59
CA TRP A 316 2.30 1.53 29.46
C TRP A 316 3.60 0.70 29.34
N LEU A 317 4.78 1.33 29.19
CA LEU A 317 6.13 0.74 29.18
C LEU A 317 7.06 1.23 30.29
N LYS A 318 6.61 2.13 31.16
CA LYS A 318 7.47 2.87 32.12
C LYS A 318 8.42 2.02 32.97
N ASN A 319 8.06 0.76 33.23
CA ASN A 319 8.86 -0.19 34.03
C ASN A 319 9.33 -1.42 33.24
N LYS A 320 9.30 -1.36 31.91
CA LYS A 320 9.71 -2.45 31.02
C LYS A 320 11.10 -2.19 30.46
N LYS A 321 11.86 -3.26 30.26
CA LYS A 321 13.22 -3.25 29.70
C LYS A 321 13.27 -4.10 28.44
N LEU A 322 14.29 -3.90 27.61
CA LEU A 322 14.51 -4.72 26.41
C LEU A 322 14.61 -6.23 26.74
N ASP A 323 15.16 -6.58 27.90
CA ASP A 323 15.27 -7.96 28.36
C ASP A 323 13.93 -8.65 28.67
N ASP A 324 12.85 -7.87 28.84
CA ASP A 324 11.50 -8.40 29.01
C ASP A 324 10.91 -8.92 27.68
N TYR A 325 11.64 -8.79 26.58
CA TYR A 325 11.21 -9.18 25.24
C TYR A 325 12.24 -10.08 24.55
N ARG A 326 11.73 -10.90 23.63
CA ARG A 326 12.50 -11.83 22.80
C ARG A 326 11.96 -11.87 21.39
N LEU A 327 12.77 -12.37 20.46
CA LEU A 327 12.39 -12.64 19.07
C LEU A 327 12.12 -14.12 18.88
N LEU A 328 11.10 -14.43 18.10
CA LEU A 328 10.89 -15.77 17.56
C LEU A 328 11.57 -15.88 16.20
N CYS A 329 12.46 -16.85 16.06
CA CYS A 329 13.16 -17.13 14.81
C CYS A 329 12.43 -18.25 14.06
N ARG A 330 12.55 -18.26 12.72
CA ARG A 330 11.86 -19.26 11.88
C ARG A 330 12.32 -20.71 12.13
N ASP A 331 13.53 -20.89 12.66
CA ASP A 331 14.06 -22.21 13.05
C ASP A 331 13.48 -22.73 14.37
N GLY A 332 12.55 -21.97 14.99
CA GLY A 332 11.93 -22.29 16.28
C GLY A 332 12.75 -21.82 17.49
N SER A 333 13.96 -21.29 17.30
CA SER A 333 14.75 -20.71 18.38
C SER A 333 14.17 -19.37 18.85
N ILE A 334 14.56 -18.98 20.06
CA ILE A 334 14.17 -17.71 20.70
C ILE A 334 15.44 -16.94 21.02
N ARG A 335 15.53 -15.69 20.56
CA ARG A 335 16.75 -14.88 20.71
C ARG A 335 16.49 -13.50 21.36
N PRO A 336 17.51 -12.87 21.95
CA PRO A 336 17.43 -11.47 22.37
C PRO A 336 17.04 -10.54 21.21
N VAL A 337 16.32 -9.46 21.52
CA VAL A 337 15.90 -8.47 20.51
C VAL A 337 17.06 -7.79 19.78
N THR A 338 18.26 -7.80 20.36
CA THR A 338 19.50 -7.28 19.76
C THR A 338 20.06 -8.15 18.63
N GLU A 339 19.67 -9.43 18.57
CA GLU A 339 20.12 -10.39 17.55
C GLU A 339 19.18 -10.44 16.33
N TYR A 340 18.41 -9.37 16.07
CA TYR A 340 17.44 -9.31 14.97
C TYR A 340 18.06 -9.60 13.59
N LYS A 341 19.34 -9.31 13.38
CA LYS A 341 20.04 -9.60 12.12
C LYS A 341 20.15 -11.10 11.86
N ASP A 342 20.24 -11.92 12.90
CA ASP A 342 20.32 -13.38 12.80
C ASP A 342 18.96 -14.05 13.06
N CYS A 343 18.02 -13.31 13.68
CA CYS A 343 16.67 -13.78 14.00
C CYS A 343 15.60 -12.80 13.52
N HIS A 344 15.13 -13.04 12.30
CA HIS A 344 14.06 -12.29 11.66
C HIS A 344 13.24 -13.18 10.74
N LEU A 345 12.08 -12.69 10.32
CA LEU A 345 11.19 -13.39 9.40
C LEU A 345 11.57 -13.13 7.94
N ALA A 346 11.98 -11.90 7.63
CA ALA A 346 12.46 -11.46 6.32
C ALA A 346 13.22 -10.13 6.43
N LEU A 347 14.15 -9.89 5.51
CA LEU A 347 14.67 -8.55 5.24
C LEU A 347 13.71 -7.87 4.25
N VAL A 348 13.17 -6.72 4.64
CA VAL A 348 12.12 -6.05 3.87
C VAL A 348 12.53 -4.64 3.45
N PRO A 349 12.08 -4.19 2.27
CA PRO A 349 12.37 -2.87 1.76
C PRO A 349 11.69 -1.79 2.63
N SER A 350 12.38 -0.66 2.81
CA SER A 350 11.85 0.53 3.47
C SER A 350 10.63 1.07 2.73
N HIS A 351 9.87 1.88 3.44
CA HIS A 351 8.77 2.65 2.86
C HIS A 351 9.31 3.58 1.77
N VAL A 352 8.51 3.81 0.72
CA VAL A 352 8.88 4.73 -0.36
C VAL A 352 7.78 5.74 -0.63
N VAL A 353 8.22 6.89 -1.13
CA VAL A 353 7.39 7.81 -1.87
C VAL A 353 7.11 7.20 -3.24
N ALA A 354 5.86 6.84 -3.48
CA ALA A 354 5.38 6.34 -4.76
C ALA A 354 4.77 7.47 -5.59
N THR A 355 5.00 7.44 -6.91
CA THR A 355 4.49 8.45 -7.86
C THR A 355 4.37 7.84 -9.26
N THR A 356 3.84 8.60 -10.21
CA THR A 356 3.80 8.19 -11.62
C THR A 356 5.15 8.44 -12.30
N PRO A 357 5.50 7.69 -13.37
CA PRO A 357 6.72 7.93 -14.13
C PRO A 357 6.90 9.38 -14.60
N THR A 358 5.80 10.06 -14.97
CA THR A 358 5.82 11.43 -15.49
C THR A 358 6.06 12.49 -14.42
N ARG A 359 5.77 12.21 -13.14
CA ARG A 359 5.94 13.16 -12.02
C ARG A 359 7.21 12.89 -11.19
N ARG A 360 7.89 11.76 -11.42
CA ARG A 360 9.05 11.30 -10.62
C ARG A 360 10.10 12.37 -10.40
N ASP A 361 10.60 13.01 -11.45
CA ASP A 361 11.72 13.95 -11.34
C ASP A 361 11.33 15.22 -10.57
N VAL A 362 10.09 15.69 -10.75
CA VAL A 362 9.54 16.81 -9.98
C VAL A 362 9.43 16.44 -8.49
N VAL A 363 8.89 15.26 -8.19
CA VAL A 363 8.76 14.74 -6.81
C VAL A 363 10.13 14.62 -6.14
N VAL A 364 11.10 13.98 -6.79
CA VAL A 364 12.46 13.81 -6.26
C VAL A 364 13.11 15.17 -6.00
N ARG A 365 13.02 16.10 -6.95
CA ARG A 365 13.63 17.43 -6.84
C ARG A 365 13.04 18.21 -5.66
N ILE A 366 11.72 18.28 -5.57
CA ILE A 366 11.04 19.02 -4.49
C ILE A 366 11.34 18.38 -3.14
N LEU A 367 11.27 17.05 -3.02
CA LEU A 367 11.56 16.37 -1.75
C LEU A 367 13.00 16.51 -1.28
N LYS A 368 13.98 16.52 -2.19
CA LYS A 368 15.38 16.82 -1.83
C LYS A 368 15.51 18.21 -1.22
N GLU A 369 14.84 19.21 -1.80
CA GLU A 369 14.88 20.58 -1.29
C GLU A 369 14.12 20.73 0.03
N GLN A 370 12.91 20.15 0.12
CA GLN A 370 12.12 20.17 1.35
C GLN A 370 12.85 19.47 2.50
N GLN A 371 13.50 18.33 2.25
CA GLN A 371 14.32 17.67 3.25
C GLN A 371 15.53 18.51 3.68
N ARG A 372 16.17 19.24 2.76
CA ARG A 372 17.28 20.12 3.10
C ARG A 372 16.84 21.22 4.08
N LEU A 373 15.61 21.70 3.92
CA LEU A 373 15.02 22.79 4.73
C LEU A 373 14.42 22.29 6.05
N TYR A 374 13.70 21.16 6.04
CA TYR A 374 12.83 20.70 7.15
C TYR A 374 13.07 19.24 7.58
N GLY A 375 14.13 18.62 7.07
CA GLY A 375 14.59 17.29 7.51
C GLY A 375 15.29 17.35 8.87
N ARG A 376 15.87 16.22 9.29
CA ARG A 376 16.66 16.19 10.54
C ARG A 376 17.89 17.08 10.40
N LYS A 377 18.08 17.98 11.37
CA LYS A 377 19.28 18.81 11.51
C LYS A 377 19.98 18.47 12.82
N ASP A 378 21.30 18.60 12.81
CA ASP A 378 22.11 18.49 14.03
C ASP A 378 21.90 19.71 14.96
N ASP A 379 21.54 20.86 14.38
CA ASP A 379 21.19 22.07 15.10
C ASP A 379 19.75 22.01 15.64
N LYS A 380 19.59 22.28 16.94
CA LYS A 380 18.31 22.29 17.67
C LYS A 380 17.59 23.65 17.59
N SER A 381 17.96 24.51 16.65
CA SER A 381 17.24 25.75 16.39
C SER A 381 15.77 25.46 16.09
N PHE A 382 14.89 26.35 16.58
CA PHE A 382 13.46 26.19 16.44
C PHE A 382 13.08 26.11 14.95
N GLN A 383 12.48 24.99 14.55
CA GLN A 383 11.83 24.83 13.26
C GLN A 383 10.34 24.67 13.52
N PHE A 384 9.54 25.59 12.97
CA PHE A 384 8.09 25.53 13.12
C PHE A 384 7.47 24.32 12.40
N PHE A 385 8.20 23.70 11.45
CA PHE A 385 7.81 22.48 10.75
C PHE A 385 8.98 21.49 10.67
N ASN A 386 8.69 20.21 10.88
CA ASN A 386 9.63 19.10 10.73
C ASN A 386 8.99 17.98 9.92
N MET A 387 9.68 17.51 8.87
CA MET A 387 9.14 16.45 7.99
C MET A 387 9.03 15.11 8.71
N PHE A 388 10.07 14.73 9.46
CA PHE A 388 10.21 13.41 10.09
C PHE A 388 9.86 13.40 11.59
N ASP A 389 9.21 14.44 12.08
CA ASP A 389 8.66 14.51 13.44
C ASP A 389 7.18 14.90 13.37
N SER A 390 6.38 14.42 14.32
CA SER A 390 4.92 14.53 14.32
C SER A 390 4.35 15.18 15.58
N ALA A 391 5.17 15.99 16.29
CA ALA A 391 4.74 16.91 17.35
C ALA A 391 3.83 16.26 18.43
N GLY A 392 4.21 15.08 18.91
CA GLY A 392 3.47 14.32 19.93
C GLY A 392 2.55 13.23 19.38
N LEU A 393 2.21 13.28 18.09
CA LEU A 393 1.70 12.12 17.34
C LEU A 393 2.89 11.35 16.72
N ARG A 394 2.61 10.21 16.07
CA ARG A 394 3.64 9.34 15.48
C ARG A 394 3.31 9.01 14.04
N ASP A 395 4.37 8.84 13.24
CA ASP A 395 4.30 8.26 11.90
C ASP A 395 3.26 8.94 10.99
N LEU A 396 3.26 10.27 10.94
CA LEU A 396 2.40 11.05 10.05
C LEU A 396 3.19 11.48 8.81
N LEU A 397 2.71 11.14 7.61
CA LEU A 397 3.35 11.34 6.29
C LEU A 397 4.61 10.50 6.07
N PHE A 398 5.48 10.47 7.08
CA PHE A 398 6.71 9.70 7.14
C PHE A 398 6.84 9.06 8.52
N LYS A 399 7.65 8.02 8.61
CA LYS A 399 8.01 7.46 9.91
C LYS A 399 8.78 8.47 10.74
N SER A 400 8.43 8.52 12.03
CA SER A 400 9.12 9.41 12.98
C SER A 400 10.60 9.04 13.17
N THR A 401 11.03 7.89 12.65
CA THR A 401 12.39 7.35 12.74
C THR A 401 13.19 7.54 11.46
N THR A 402 12.58 8.09 10.42
CA THR A 402 13.25 8.49 9.20
C THR A 402 14.36 9.48 9.54
N GLN A 403 15.58 9.12 9.15
CA GLN A 403 16.77 9.94 9.25
C GLN A 403 16.90 10.83 8.01
N CYS A 404 16.61 10.26 6.83
CA CYS A 404 16.52 10.98 5.58
C CYS A 404 15.74 10.16 4.53
N LEU A 405 15.44 10.80 3.41
CA LEU A 405 14.97 10.25 2.16
C LEU A 405 16.13 10.15 1.18
N ARG A 406 16.25 8.98 0.54
CA ARG A 406 17.22 8.70 -0.52
C ARG A 406 16.51 8.46 -1.83
N GLU A 407 17.03 8.99 -2.93
CA GLU A 407 16.49 8.69 -4.25
C GLU A 407 16.65 7.20 -4.58
N VAL A 408 15.58 6.61 -5.13
CA VAL A 408 15.56 5.21 -5.58
C VAL A 408 15.95 5.17 -7.05
N THR A 409 16.98 4.40 -7.40
CA THR A 409 17.51 4.34 -8.77
C THR A 409 16.87 3.27 -9.64
N VAL A 410 16.27 2.26 -9.05
CA VAL A 410 15.49 1.25 -9.80
C VAL A 410 14.19 1.88 -10.29
N SER A 411 13.85 1.60 -11.55
CA SER A 411 12.72 2.23 -12.23
C SER A 411 11.39 1.53 -11.99
N ASN A 412 11.40 0.27 -11.56
CA ASN A 412 10.20 -0.49 -11.26
C ASN A 412 10.13 -0.89 -9.78
N MET A 413 8.91 -1.11 -9.30
CA MET A 413 8.64 -1.38 -7.90
C MET A 413 9.06 -2.80 -7.47
N ASN A 414 9.02 -3.78 -8.39
CA ASN A 414 9.36 -5.17 -8.08
C ASN A 414 10.86 -5.33 -7.77
N ASP A 415 11.72 -4.66 -8.54
CA ASP A 415 13.16 -4.63 -8.32
C ASP A 415 13.50 -3.96 -6.98
N TYR A 416 12.73 -2.94 -6.59
CA TYR A 416 12.89 -2.32 -5.27
C TYR A 416 12.46 -3.26 -4.13
N LEU A 417 11.36 -4.02 -4.35
CA LEU A 417 10.82 -4.92 -3.34
C LEU A 417 11.72 -6.11 -3.06
N GLY A 418 12.41 -6.62 -4.08
CA GLY A 418 13.27 -7.79 -3.99
C GLY A 418 12.51 -9.12 -3.95
N GLN A 419 13.20 -10.20 -4.29
CA GLN A 419 12.57 -11.50 -4.52
C GLN A 419 11.92 -12.11 -3.28
N GLU A 420 12.55 -12.00 -2.10
CA GLU A 420 12.01 -12.59 -0.86
C GLU A 420 10.64 -12.01 -0.50
N TYR A 421 10.45 -10.70 -0.70
CA TYR A 421 9.16 -10.05 -0.50
C TYR A 421 8.13 -10.46 -1.57
N LEU A 422 8.54 -10.50 -2.84
CA LEU A 422 7.67 -10.93 -3.94
C LEU A 422 7.20 -12.38 -3.80
N ASP A 423 8.03 -13.26 -3.25
CA ASP A 423 7.66 -14.65 -2.95
C ASP A 423 6.57 -14.71 -1.86
N ALA A 424 6.66 -13.87 -0.82
CA ALA A 424 5.63 -13.77 0.22
C ALA A 424 4.31 -13.22 -0.33
N VAL A 425 4.36 -12.18 -1.15
CA VAL A 425 3.17 -11.58 -1.78
C VAL A 425 2.53 -12.53 -2.79
N SER A 426 3.32 -13.15 -3.67
CA SER A 426 2.81 -14.09 -4.67
C SER A 426 2.16 -15.30 -4.01
N SER A 427 2.75 -15.82 -2.92
CA SER A 427 2.13 -16.81 -2.06
C SER A 427 0.77 -16.33 -1.59
N LEU A 428 0.65 -15.15 -0.97
CA LEU A 428 -0.63 -14.63 -0.47
C LEU A 428 -1.66 -14.31 -1.56
N SER A 429 -1.22 -13.92 -2.75
CA SER A 429 -2.10 -13.50 -3.85
C SER A 429 -3.09 -14.59 -4.31
N SER A 430 -2.79 -15.88 -4.06
CA SER A 430 -3.73 -16.97 -4.33
C SER A 430 -4.79 -17.20 -3.24
N CYS A 431 -4.72 -16.49 -2.10
CA CYS A 431 -5.76 -16.49 -1.06
C CYS A 431 -6.86 -15.46 -1.34
N ALA A 432 -6.44 -14.21 -1.54
CA ALA A 432 -7.31 -13.09 -1.79
C ALA A 432 -6.48 -11.98 -2.45
N GLN A 433 -7.03 -11.36 -3.49
CA GLN A 433 -6.47 -10.17 -4.10
C GLN A 433 -7.29 -8.97 -3.66
N SER A 434 -6.62 -7.86 -3.35
CA SER A 434 -7.33 -6.61 -3.06
C SER A 434 -8.13 -6.16 -4.30
N GLU A 435 -9.25 -5.49 -4.08
CA GLU A 435 -10.09 -5.00 -5.18
C GLU A 435 -9.34 -4.02 -6.08
N LEU A 436 -8.39 -3.25 -5.52
CA LEU A 436 -7.53 -2.37 -6.32
C LEU A 436 -6.58 -3.19 -7.20
N LEU A 437 -5.99 -4.27 -6.68
CA LEU A 437 -5.15 -5.16 -7.48
C LEU A 437 -5.93 -5.79 -8.64
N LYS A 438 -7.18 -6.22 -8.40
CA LYS A 438 -8.08 -6.71 -9.46
C LYS A 438 -8.36 -5.63 -10.51
N ALA A 439 -8.65 -4.39 -10.06
CA ALA A 439 -8.88 -3.26 -10.94
C ALA A 439 -7.66 -2.95 -11.84
N CYS A 440 -6.45 -2.92 -11.27
CA CYS A 440 -5.23 -2.61 -12.00
C CYS A 440 -4.78 -3.74 -12.95
N THR A 441 -5.14 -4.99 -12.66
CA THR A 441 -4.81 -6.12 -13.54
C THR A 441 -5.87 -6.40 -14.61
N PHE A 442 -7.05 -5.77 -14.54
CA PHE A 442 -8.18 -6.01 -15.44
C PHE A 442 -7.84 -5.82 -16.93
N HIS A 443 -7.10 -4.77 -17.28
CA HIS A 443 -6.74 -4.46 -18.67
C HIS A 443 -5.48 -5.20 -19.17
N THR A 444 -4.84 -6.02 -18.33
CA THR A 444 -3.68 -6.80 -18.79
C THR A 444 -4.16 -7.89 -19.73
N CYS A 445 -4.03 -7.65 -21.04
CA CYS A 445 -4.18 -8.71 -22.02
C CYS A 445 -3.10 -9.75 -21.72
N LYS A 446 -3.48 -10.85 -21.09
CA LYS A 446 -2.68 -12.07 -21.16
C LYS A 446 -2.59 -12.41 -22.65
N PRO A 447 -1.40 -12.42 -23.28
CA PRO A 447 -1.29 -13.01 -24.60
C PRO A 447 -1.87 -14.42 -24.48
N SER A 448 -2.81 -14.76 -25.37
CA SER A 448 -3.33 -16.12 -25.43
C SER A 448 -2.14 -17.06 -25.52
N LEU A 449 -1.94 -17.91 -24.51
CA LEU A 449 -1.13 -19.10 -24.62
C LEU A 449 -1.82 -19.99 -25.66
N LYS A 450 -1.55 -19.71 -26.93
CA LYS A 450 -1.69 -20.68 -28.00
C LYS A 450 -0.35 -21.39 -28.09
N VAL A 451 -0.31 -22.58 -27.49
CA VAL A 451 0.60 -23.66 -27.89
C VAL A 451 0.11 -24.19 -29.23
#